data_AF-A0A5X8Y298-F1
#
_entry.id   AF-A0A5X8Y298-F1
#
_cell.length_a   1.000
_cell.length_b   1.000
_cell.length_c   1.000
_cell.angle_alpha   90.00
_cell.angle_beta   90.00
_cell.angle_gamma   90.00
#
_symmetry.space_group_name_H-M   'P 1'
#
loop_
_entity.id
_entity.type
_entity.pdbx_description
1 polymer ?
#
loop_
_entity_poly.entity_id
_entity_poly.type
_entity_poly.pdbx_seq_one_letter_code
_entity_poly.pdbx_strand_id
1 'polypeptide(L)'
;RDFIQRYALTRFQPYTFGRDNGDIDKQYAGRINNLAGYLVSGRRKDGLPEYHVIPSVFNDEILCGIRPGFGCKVLEDAGILVRHEADRWASKTISINGTTQRFIVLTDRPGD
;
A
#
# COMPACT_ATOMS: atom_id res chain seq x y z
N ARG A 1 4.89 4.62 -16.14
CA ARG A 1 4.41 3.25 -15.81
C ARG A 1 4.69 3.05 -14.33
N ASP A 2 3.64 3.09 -13.52
CA ASP A 2 3.68 3.09 -12.05
C ASP A 2 4.61 2.01 -11.50
N PHE A 3 5.43 2.36 -10.51
CA PHE A 3 6.36 1.45 -9.86
C PHE A 3 5.60 0.22 -9.37
N ILE A 4 4.48 0.43 -8.68
CA ILE A 4 3.67 -0.63 -8.10
C ILE A 4 3.13 -1.62 -9.15
N GLN A 5 2.69 -1.13 -10.32
CA GLN A 5 2.26 -1.99 -11.43
C GLN A 5 3.43 -2.74 -12.07
N ARG A 6 4.64 -2.15 -12.06
CA ARG A 6 5.87 -2.80 -12.56
C ARG A 6 6.32 -3.95 -11.68
N TYR A 7 6.08 -3.89 -10.37
CA TYR A 7 6.29 -5.00 -9.42
C TYR A 7 5.13 -6.01 -9.41
N ALA A 8 4.28 -6.00 -10.45
CA ALA A 8 3.19 -6.96 -10.64
C ALA A 8 2.17 -7.04 -9.49
N LEU A 9 2.12 -6.03 -8.63
CA LEU A 9 1.08 -5.91 -7.62
C LEU A 9 -0.22 -5.46 -8.29
N THR A 10 -0.87 -6.38 -9.01
CA THR A 10 -2.17 -6.18 -9.69
C THR A 10 -3.34 -6.48 -8.76
N ARG A 11 -3.05 -6.98 -7.56
CA ARG A 11 -4.00 -7.57 -6.62
C ARG A 11 -4.39 -6.60 -5.51
N PHE A 12 -4.54 -5.31 -5.83
CA PHE A 12 -5.02 -4.31 -4.89
C PHE A 12 -6.54 -4.18 -4.97
N GLN A 13 -7.18 -4.12 -3.80
CA GLN A 13 -8.60 -3.80 -3.67
C GLN A 13 -8.78 -2.28 -3.59
N PRO A 14 -9.72 -1.67 -4.32
CA PRO A 14 -10.05 -0.26 -4.12
C PRO A 14 -10.54 -0.05 -2.68
N TYR A 15 -10.09 1.04 -2.04
CA TYR A 15 -10.54 1.45 -0.72
C TYR A 15 -10.76 2.97 -0.69
N THR A 16 -11.96 3.43 -0.43
CA THR A 16 -12.26 4.85 -0.28
C THR A 16 -12.15 5.26 1.19
N PHE A 17 -11.21 6.14 1.52
CA PHE A 17 -11.06 6.63 2.89
C PHE A 17 -12.31 7.40 3.33
N GLY A 18 -12.77 7.17 4.57
CA GLY A 18 -13.95 7.84 5.13
C GLY A 18 -15.31 7.18 4.82
N ARG A 19 -15.34 6.07 4.05
CA ARG A 19 -16.53 5.22 3.92
C ARG A 19 -16.45 3.99 4.82
N ASP A 20 -17.62 3.52 5.26
CA ASP A 20 -17.73 2.23 5.94
C ASP A 20 -17.22 1.11 5.02
N ASN A 21 -16.25 0.35 5.52
CA ASN A 21 -15.55 -0.68 4.75
C ASN A 21 -14.84 -0.20 3.48
N GLY A 22 -14.63 1.11 3.34
CA GLY A 22 -13.94 1.74 2.21
C GLY A 22 -14.47 1.39 0.83
N ASP A 23 -15.76 1.15 0.64
CA ASP A 23 -16.29 0.75 -0.68
C ASP A 23 -15.66 -0.54 -1.25
N ILE A 24 -15.07 -1.37 -0.37
CA ILE A 24 -14.48 -2.65 -0.79
C ILE A 24 -15.58 -3.49 -1.42
N ASP A 25 -15.38 -3.86 -2.68
CA ASP A 25 -16.27 -4.79 -3.36
C ASP A 25 -16.11 -6.18 -2.72
N LYS A 26 -17.11 -6.58 -1.93
CA LYS A 26 -17.10 -7.85 -1.19
C LYS A 26 -17.00 -9.06 -2.12
N GLN A 27 -17.44 -8.97 -3.39
CA GLN A 27 -17.28 -10.05 -4.35
C GLN A 27 -15.84 -10.18 -4.84
N TYR A 28 -15.15 -9.06 -5.06
CA TYR A 28 -13.74 -9.05 -5.41
C TYR A 28 -12.86 -9.43 -4.21
N ALA A 29 -13.16 -8.95 -3.00
CA ALA A 29 -12.35 -9.23 -1.80
C ALA A 29 -12.27 -10.72 -1.47
N GLY A 30 -13.36 -11.45 -1.66
CA GLY A 30 -13.40 -12.91 -1.48
C GLY A 30 -12.72 -13.72 -2.60
N ARG A 31 -12.46 -13.11 -3.77
CA ARG A 31 -11.89 -13.82 -4.94
C ARG A 31 -10.37 -13.72 -5.05
N ILE A 32 -9.73 -12.76 -4.36
CA ILE A 32 -8.29 -12.61 -4.42
C ILE A 32 -7.63 -13.51 -3.37
N ASN A 33 -7.24 -14.72 -3.77
CA ASN A 33 -6.54 -15.67 -2.89
C ASN A 33 -5.19 -15.16 -2.35
N ASN A 34 -4.57 -14.14 -3.00
CA ASN A 34 -3.28 -13.58 -2.61
C ASN A 34 -3.31 -12.05 -2.61
N LEU A 35 -4.18 -11.44 -1.81
CA LEU A 35 -4.35 -9.98 -1.77
C LEU A 35 -3.01 -9.29 -1.48
N ALA A 36 -2.62 -8.34 -2.34
CA ALA A 36 -1.40 -7.55 -2.13
C ALA A 36 -1.61 -6.41 -1.12
N GLY A 37 -2.83 -5.86 -1.11
CA GLY A 37 -3.21 -4.77 -0.23
C GLY A 37 -4.42 -4.00 -0.74
N TYR A 38 -4.52 -2.74 -0.34
CA TYR A 38 -5.61 -1.83 -0.69
C TYR A 38 -5.11 -0.57 -1.39
N LEU A 39 -5.84 -0.10 -2.40
CA LEU A 39 -5.61 1.16 -3.09
C LEU A 39 -6.52 2.22 -2.46
N VAL A 40 -5.95 2.97 -1.51
CA VAL A 40 -6.68 3.95 -0.70
C VAL A 40 -6.79 5.28 -1.43
N SER A 41 -8.01 5.66 -1.80
CA SER A 41 -8.33 6.91 -2.50
C SER A 41 -8.93 7.94 -1.54
N GLY A 42 -8.77 9.23 -1.86
CA GLY A 42 -9.42 10.34 -1.13
C GLY A 42 -8.71 10.80 0.15
N ARG A 43 -7.51 10.28 0.43
CA ARG A 43 -6.73 10.65 1.63
C ARG A 43 -5.54 11.57 1.35
N ARG A 44 -4.94 11.50 0.15
CA ARG A 44 -3.90 12.45 -0.28
C ARG A 44 -4.54 13.74 -0.79
N LYS A 45 -3.88 14.87 -0.49
CA LYS A 45 -4.28 16.20 -0.97
C LYS A 45 -4.14 16.33 -2.49
N ASP A 46 -3.21 15.61 -3.09
CA ASP A 46 -2.95 15.60 -4.54
C ASP A 46 -4.00 14.83 -5.35
N GLY A 47 -5.02 14.23 -4.71
CA GLY A 47 -6.04 13.41 -5.38
C GLY A 47 -5.56 12.03 -5.83
N LEU A 48 -4.26 11.76 -5.79
CA LEU A 48 -3.67 10.45 -6.10
C LEU A 48 -3.96 9.41 -5.00
N PRO A 49 -4.05 8.11 -5.34
CA PRO A 49 -4.22 7.07 -4.34
C PRO A 49 -2.94 6.78 -3.54
N GLU A 50 -3.12 6.17 -2.36
CA GLU A 50 -2.09 5.56 -1.52
C GLU A 50 -2.18 4.03 -1.66
N TYR A 51 -1.05 3.36 -1.87
CA TYR A 51 -0.97 1.91 -1.93
C TYR A 51 -0.68 1.36 -0.54
N HIS A 52 -1.68 0.76 0.09
CA HIS A 52 -1.59 0.14 1.42
C HIS A 52 -1.27 -1.35 1.25
N VAL A 53 0.02 -1.69 1.23
CA VAL A 53 0.51 -3.05 1.00
C VAL A 53 0.56 -3.84 2.31
N ILE A 54 0.20 -5.13 2.26
CA ILE A 54 0.35 -6.04 3.39
C ILE A 54 1.84 -6.22 3.70
N PRO A 55 2.29 -6.15 4.96
CA PRO A 55 3.71 -6.24 5.32
C PRO A 55 4.41 -7.49 4.77
N SER A 56 3.75 -8.64 4.79
CA SER A 56 4.29 -9.88 4.24
C SER A 56 4.52 -9.80 2.72
N VAL A 57 3.54 -9.28 1.98
CA VAL A 57 3.65 -9.09 0.52
C VAL A 57 4.71 -8.04 0.19
N PHE A 58 4.78 -6.97 0.97
CA PHE A 58 5.83 -5.97 0.81
C PHE A 58 7.22 -6.58 0.99
N ASN A 59 7.41 -7.43 1.99
CA ASN A 59 8.70 -8.09 2.21
C ASN A 59 9.03 -9.14 1.12
N ASP A 60 8.03 -9.87 0.65
CA ASP A 60 8.22 -10.95 -0.32
C ASP A 60 8.33 -10.44 -1.77
N GLU A 61 7.42 -9.56 -2.20
CA GLU A 61 7.31 -9.10 -3.59
C GLU A 61 8.07 -7.78 -3.84
N ILE A 62 8.04 -6.81 -2.90
CA ILE A 62 8.73 -5.51 -3.08
C ILE A 62 10.20 -5.59 -2.66
N LEU A 63 10.47 -6.08 -1.45
CA LEU A 63 11.84 -6.24 -0.97
C LEU A 63 12.53 -7.44 -1.60
N CYS A 64 11.81 -8.51 -1.94
CA CYS A 64 12.35 -9.65 -2.69
C CYS A 64 13.67 -10.20 -2.09
N GLY A 65 13.71 -10.35 -0.76
CA GLY A 65 14.91 -10.79 -0.03
C GLY A 65 15.94 -9.70 0.30
N ILE A 66 15.72 -8.45 -0.13
CA ILE A 66 16.51 -7.29 0.32
C ILE A 66 16.22 -7.01 1.79
N ARG A 67 17.28 -6.70 2.56
CA ARG A 67 17.12 -6.31 3.97
C ARG A 67 16.17 -5.11 4.08
N PRO A 68 15.15 -5.15 4.95
CA PRO A 68 14.12 -4.12 5.02
C PRO A 68 14.70 -2.72 5.27
N GLY A 69 15.72 -2.61 6.12
CA GLY A 69 16.43 -1.35 6.36
C GLY A 69 17.00 -0.70 5.09
N PHE A 70 17.55 -1.51 4.18
CA PHE A 70 18.13 -1.02 2.93
C PHE A 70 17.08 -0.80 1.85
N GLY A 71 16.25 -1.81 1.56
CA GLY A 71 15.29 -1.73 0.46
C GLY A 71 14.29 -0.60 0.66
N CYS A 72 13.87 -0.36 1.88
CA CYS A 72 12.98 0.75 2.14
C CYS A 72 13.67 2.11 2.17
N LYS A 73 14.97 2.19 2.50
CA LYS A 73 15.75 3.43 2.33
C LYS A 73 15.83 3.79 0.85
N VAL A 74 15.99 2.80 -0.03
CA VAL A 74 15.96 3.00 -1.49
C VAL A 74 14.58 3.48 -1.94
N LEU A 75 13.49 2.92 -1.40
CA LEU A 75 12.14 3.37 -1.72
C LEU A 75 11.83 4.78 -1.18
N GLU A 76 12.39 5.15 -0.03
CA GLU A 76 12.31 6.50 0.54
C GLU A 76 13.05 7.51 -0.35
N ASP A 77 14.28 7.18 -0.76
CA ASP A 77 15.11 7.99 -1.66
C ASP A 77 14.46 8.18 -3.03
N ALA A 78 13.80 7.13 -3.54
CA ALA A 78 13.00 7.18 -4.76
C ALA A 78 11.67 7.93 -4.61
N GLY A 79 11.30 8.39 -3.40
CA GLY A 79 10.04 9.07 -3.12
C GLY A 79 8.79 8.18 -3.19
N ILE A 80 8.97 6.86 -3.18
CA ILE A 80 7.91 5.84 -3.26
C ILE A 80 7.38 5.49 -1.87
N LEU A 81 8.26 5.47 -0.87
CA LEU A 81 7.90 5.21 0.52
C LEU A 81 7.93 6.52 1.30
N VAL A 82 6.83 6.83 1.98
CA VAL A 82 6.78 8.00 2.86
C VAL A 82 7.28 7.58 4.25
N ARG A 83 8.12 8.40 4.87
CA ARG A 83 8.43 8.26 6.30
C ARG A 83 7.42 9.06 7.10
N HIS A 84 6.77 8.43 8.08
CA HIS A 84 5.84 9.15 8.96
C HIS A 84 6.52 9.68 10.22
N GLU A 85 7.54 8.97 10.73
CA GLU A 85 8.41 9.42 11.83
C GLU A 85 9.86 8.95 11.62
N ALA A 86 10.82 9.57 12.32
CA ALA A 86 12.25 9.27 12.22
C ALA A 86 12.61 7.79 12.44
N ASP A 87 11.80 7.00 13.17
CA ASP A 87 11.97 5.54 13.34
C ASP A 87 10.78 4.73 12.79
N ARG A 88 9.73 5.46 12.39
CA ARG A 88 8.40 5.06 11.90
C ARG A 88 8.26 4.97 10.38
N TRP A 89 8.40 3.81 9.76
CA TRP A 89 7.88 3.57 8.40
C TRP A 89 6.43 4.06 8.30
N ALA A 90 5.98 4.69 7.20
CA ALA A 90 4.57 5.07 7.04
C ALA A 90 3.71 3.81 6.97
N SER A 91 3.26 3.41 8.14
CA SER A 91 2.35 2.31 8.30
C SER A 91 1.03 2.88 8.79
N LYS A 92 -0.04 2.55 8.09
CA LYS A 92 -1.37 2.99 8.50
C LYS A 92 -2.22 1.79 8.79
N THR A 93 -3.00 1.95 9.85
CA THR A 93 -3.99 0.96 10.23
C THR A 93 -5.28 1.29 9.50
N ILE A 94 -5.85 0.31 8.82
CA ILE A 94 -7.19 0.40 8.24
C ILE A 94 -8.03 -0.74 8.83
N SER A 95 -9.29 -0.44 9.14
CA SER A 95 -10.24 -1.39 9.68
C SER A 95 -11.15 -1.86 8.54
N ILE A 96 -11.12 -3.15 8.27
CA ILE A 96 -11.83 -3.79 7.16
C ILE A 96 -12.62 -4.97 7.72
N ASN A 97 -13.94 -4.95 7.51
CA ASN A 97 -14.90 -5.95 8.00
C ASN A 97 -14.71 -6.23 9.51
N GLY A 98 -14.52 -5.18 10.31
CA GLY A 98 -14.26 -5.29 11.76
C GLY A 98 -12.85 -5.78 12.15
N THR A 99 -12.00 -6.12 11.18
CA THR A 99 -10.60 -6.49 11.42
C THR A 99 -9.68 -5.30 11.18
N THR A 100 -8.91 -4.93 12.18
CA THR A 100 -7.96 -3.81 12.12
C THR A 100 -6.56 -4.35 11.86
N GLN A 101 -5.97 -4.02 10.71
CA GLN A 101 -4.63 -4.48 10.32
C GLN A 101 -3.73 -3.32 9.91
N ARG A 102 -2.41 -3.48 10.12
CA ARG A 102 -1.37 -2.52 9.75
C ARG A 102 -0.87 -2.79 8.34
N PHE A 103 -0.78 -1.74 7.53
CA PHE A 103 -0.31 -1.81 6.14
C PHE A 103 0.84 -0.84 5.92
N ILE A 104 1.78 -1.19 5.03
CA ILE A 104 2.85 -0.32 4.56
C ILE A 104 2.30 0.58 3.47
N VAL A 105 2.46 1.89 3.62
CA VAL A 105 1.92 2.88 2.68
C VAL A 105 2.99 3.29 1.68
N LEU A 106 2.74 2.99 0.42
CA LEU A 106 3.52 3.44 -0.72
C LEU A 106 2.74 4.51 -1.48
N THR A 107 3.42 5.56 -1.89
CA THR A 107 2.87 6.62 -2.73
C THR A 107 3.59 6.57 -4.06
N ASP A 108 2.91 6.18 -5.13
CA ASP A 108 3.43 6.45 -6.46
C ASP A 108 3.32 7.97 -6.69
N ARG A 109 4.43 8.56 -7.15
CA ARG A 109 4.40 9.82 -7.86
C ARG A 109 4.55 9.43 -9.33
N PRO A 110 3.53 9.66 -10.18
CA PRO A 110 3.78 9.58 -11.60
C PRO A 110 4.88 10.61 -11.87
N GLY A 111 6.07 10.12 -12.21
CA GLY A 111 7.21 10.97 -12.51
C GLY A 111 6.79 12.00 -13.57
N ASP A 112 7.27 13.22 -13.37
CA ASP A 112 7.26 14.30 -14.36
C ASP A 112 7.76 13.80 -15.73
#